data_AF-A0A2V8T699-F1
#
_entry.id   AF-A0A2V8T699-F1
#
_cell.length_a   1.000
_cell.length_b   1.000
_cell.length_c   1.000
_cell.angle_alpha   90.00
_cell.angle_beta   90.00
_cell.angle_gamma   90.00
#
_symmetry.space_group_name_H-M   'P 1'
#
loop_
_entity.id
_entity.type
_entity.pdbx_description
1 polymer ?
#
loop_
_entity_poly.entity_id
_entity_poly.type
_entity_poly.pdbx_seq_one_letter_code
_entity_poly.pdbx_strand_id
1 'polypeptide(L)'
;MPFRIVGIAQEIGTVFGNPRDNFVIMPISTYQSVYGSRGSIGIRVQAIGPDAIEKAQDEVRVVMRSRRHLNYDDPDNFGIVTSDALNKLREQIFGTISIVAIGVTSISLVVGGIVIMNIMLVSVTERTREIGIRKSLGARRTDIVRQFLSESTVLSLLGGCIGVAIAYGLGKLATVLFDLPTALPILWTFIALSVSASIGLFFGIYPA
;
A
#
# COMPACT_ATOMS: atom_id res chain seq x y z
N MET A 1 -39.97 -21.58 11.05
CA MET A 1 -40.55 -20.94 9.85
C MET A 1 -39.52 -20.98 8.74
N PRO A 2 -39.83 -21.48 7.53
CA PRO A 2 -38.88 -21.48 6.42
C PRO A 2 -38.72 -20.06 5.83
N PHE A 3 -37.50 -19.70 5.45
CA PHE A 3 -37.19 -18.45 4.74
C PHE A 3 -36.91 -18.72 3.26
N ARG A 4 -37.38 -17.84 2.38
CA ARG A 4 -37.07 -17.89 0.95
C ARG A 4 -35.85 -17.02 0.65
N ILE A 5 -34.83 -17.61 0.00
CA ILE A 5 -33.66 -16.89 -0.49
C ILE A 5 -34.09 -16.08 -1.72
N VAL A 6 -33.89 -14.76 -1.66
CA VAL A 6 -34.25 -13.82 -2.75
C VAL A 6 -33.04 -13.34 -3.55
N GLY A 7 -31.83 -13.57 -3.05
CA GLY A 7 -30.58 -13.19 -3.70
C GLY A 7 -29.36 -13.71 -2.94
N ILE A 8 -28.21 -13.65 -3.61
CA ILE A 8 -26.89 -14.04 -3.08
C ILE A 8 -25.98 -12.83 -3.22
N ALA A 9 -25.23 -12.49 -2.18
CA ALA A 9 -24.27 -11.40 -2.22
C ALA A 9 -23.02 -11.80 -3.02
N GLN A 10 -22.30 -10.81 -3.58
CA GLN A 10 -21.03 -11.06 -4.24
C GLN A 10 -19.99 -11.52 -3.19
N GLU A 11 -19.17 -12.50 -3.58
CA GLU A 11 -18.11 -13.06 -2.74
C GLU A 11 -17.07 -11.98 -2.38
N ILE A 12 -16.84 -11.80 -1.07
CA ILE A 12 -15.85 -10.89 -0.51
C ILE A 12 -14.56 -11.69 -0.18
N GLY A 13 -14.71 -12.98 0.12
CA GLY A 13 -13.63 -13.92 0.38
C GLY A 13 -13.25 -14.02 1.86
N THR A 14 -12.19 -14.78 2.13
CA THR A 14 -11.68 -15.06 3.48
C THR A 14 -10.56 -14.07 3.83
N VAL A 15 -10.58 -13.54 5.05
CA VAL A 15 -9.49 -12.70 5.58
C VAL A 15 -9.03 -13.32 6.90
N PHE A 16 -7.74 -13.64 7.05
CA PHE A 16 -7.19 -14.29 8.25
C PHE A 16 -7.92 -15.61 8.63
N GLY A 17 -8.19 -16.48 7.65
CA GLY A 17 -8.92 -17.74 7.88
C GLY A 17 -10.39 -17.57 8.34
N ASN A 18 -10.90 -16.33 8.44
CA ASN A 18 -12.28 -16.05 8.81
C ASN A 18 -13.12 -15.75 7.56
N PRO A 19 -14.12 -16.59 7.21
CA PRO A 19 -14.97 -16.36 6.05
C PRO A 19 -15.79 -15.08 6.26
N ARG A 20 -15.66 -14.10 5.35
CA ARG A 20 -16.51 -12.89 5.38
C ARG A 20 -17.85 -13.08 4.66
N ASP A 21 -18.04 -14.24 4.04
CA ASP A 21 -19.22 -14.55 3.22
C ASP A 21 -20.32 -15.26 4.01
N ASN A 22 -20.08 -15.61 5.28
CA ASN A 22 -21.07 -16.26 6.14
C ASN A 22 -21.96 -15.23 6.85
N PHE A 23 -22.81 -14.53 6.10
CA PHE A 23 -23.79 -13.60 6.64
C PHE A 23 -25.15 -13.75 5.95
N VAL A 24 -26.22 -13.39 6.67
CA VAL A 24 -27.58 -13.36 6.15
C VAL A 24 -28.14 -11.96 6.35
N ILE A 25 -28.69 -11.38 5.29
CA ILE A 25 -29.40 -10.11 5.34
C ILE A 25 -30.90 -10.41 5.29
N MET A 26 -31.64 -9.90 6.27
CA MET A 26 -33.10 -9.99 6.31
C MET A 26 -33.70 -8.69 6.87
N PRO A 27 -34.97 -8.38 6.55
CA PRO A 27 -35.64 -7.21 7.10
C PRO A 27 -35.69 -7.23 8.63
N ILE A 28 -35.42 -6.08 9.26
CA ILE A 28 -35.36 -5.97 10.73
C ILE A 28 -36.69 -6.32 11.40
N SER A 29 -37.82 -5.98 10.77
CA SER A 29 -39.16 -6.32 11.28
C SER A 29 -39.35 -7.84 11.39
N THR A 30 -38.93 -8.59 10.37
CA THR A 30 -38.98 -10.06 10.35
C THR A 30 -38.00 -10.68 11.35
N TYR A 31 -36.81 -10.09 11.51
CA TYR A 31 -35.83 -10.55 12.51
C TYR A 31 -36.39 -10.40 13.93
N GLN A 32 -36.96 -9.23 14.25
CA GLN A 32 -37.53 -8.94 15.55
C GLN A 32 -38.76 -9.80 15.88
N SER A 33 -39.58 -10.16 14.89
CA SER A 33 -40.75 -11.02 15.12
C SER A 33 -40.38 -12.48 15.42
N VAL A 34 -39.25 -12.96 14.89
CA VAL A 34 -38.81 -14.36 15.05
C VAL A 34 -37.84 -14.52 16.23
N TYR A 35 -36.88 -13.59 16.38
CA TYR A 35 -35.79 -13.69 17.37
C TYR A 35 -35.94 -12.71 18.54
N GLY A 36 -36.94 -11.83 18.51
CA GLY A 36 -37.17 -10.81 19.53
C GLY A 36 -36.33 -9.55 19.34
N SER A 37 -36.61 -8.52 20.16
CA SER A 37 -36.01 -7.18 20.03
C SER A 37 -34.92 -6.87 21.07
N ARG A 38 -34.36 -7.88 21.74
CA ARG A 38 -33.37 -7.69 22.82
C ARG A 38 -31.90 -7.53 22.36
N GLY A 39 -31.65 -7.57 21.05
CA GLY A 39 -30.31 -7.41 20.49
C GLY A 39 -29.82 -5.97 20.40
N SER A 40 -28.50 -5.79 20.29
CA SER A 40 -27.90 -4.50 19.92
C SER A 40 -28.20 -4.18 18.46
N ILE A 41 -28.57 -2.93 18.16
CA ILE A 41 -28.86 -2.47 16.81
C ILE A 41 -27.79 -1.47 16.40
N GLY A 42 -27.09 -1.77 15.31
CA GLY A 42 -26.23 -0.81 14.63
C GLY A 42 -27.05 0.01 13.63
N ILE A 43 -27.06 1.34 13.78
CA ILE A 43 -27.70 2.24 12.82
C ILE A 43 -26.61 2.80 11.92
N ARG A 44 -26.71 2.55 10.61
CA ARG A 44 -25.84 3.20 9.63
C ARG A 44 -26.43 4.55 9.28
N VAL A 45 -25.66 5.61 9.47
CA VAL A 45 -26.01 6.96 9.08
C VAL A 45 -25.03 7.40 8.00
N GLN A 46 -25.54 7.98 6.93
CA GLN A 46 -24.75 8.50 5.82
C GLN A 46 -24.82 10.02 5.83
N ALA A 47 -23.66 10.67 5.88
CA ALA A 47 -23.57 12.12 5.75
C ALA A 47 -23.82 12.55 4.28
N ILE A 48 -24.32 13.77 4.10
CA ILE A 48 -24.63 14.34 2.78
C ILE A 48 -23.35 14.59 1.97
N GLY A 49 -22.21 14.79 2.64
CA GLY A 49 -20.90 14.97 2.03
C GLY A 49 -19.75 14.80 3.03
N PRO A 50 -18.50 14.73 2.55
CA PRO A 50 -17.32 14.50 3.39
C PRO A 50 -17.11 15.59 4.44
N ASP A 51 -17.33 16.86 4.08
CA ASP A 51 -17.14 18.00 4.98
C ASP A 51 -18.18 18.07 6.12
N ALA A 52 -19.27 17.31 6.00
CA ALA A 52 -20.35 17.27 6.98
C ALA A 52 -20.25 16.09 7.96
N ILE A 53 -19.22 15.24 7.86
CA ILE A 53 -19.11 14.02 8.68
C ILE A 53 -18.99 14.35 10.18
N GLU A 54 -18.16 15.32 10.54
CA GLU A 54 -17.97 15.72 11.94
C GLU A 54 -19.26 16.31 12.54
N LYS A 55 -19.91 17.23 11.80
CA LYS A 55 -21.19 17.81 12.20
C LYS A 55 -22.29 16.74 12.31
N ALA A 56 -22.35 15.82 11.35
CA ALA A 56 -23.31 14.72 11.37
C ALA A 56 -23.05 13.76 12.54
N GLN A 57 -21.79 13.51 12.92
CA GLN A 57 -21.48 12.74 14.13
C GLN A 57 -22.03 13.41 15.38
N ASP A 58 -21.82 14.71 15.51
CA ASP A 58 -22.28 15.47 16.67
C ASP A 58 -23.82 15.51 16.73
N GLU A 59 -24.49 15.77 15.61
CA GLU A 59 -25.95 15.72 15.51
C GLU A 59 -26.50 14.33 15.88
N VAL A 60 -25.90 13.26 15.35
CA VAL A 60 -26.29 11.88 15.68
C VAL A 60 -26.04 11.58 17.14
N ARG A 61 -24.93 12.05 17.72
CA ARG A 61 -24.63 11.90 19.16
C ARG A 61 -25.73 12.55 19.99
N VAL A 62 -26.11 13.79 19.68
CA VAL A 62 -27.16 14.52 20.41
C VAL A 62 -28.51 13.80 20.29
N VAL A 63 -28.91 13.39 19.09
CA VAL A 63 -30.16 12.66 18.86
C VAL A 63 -30.18 11.34 19.62
N MET A 64 -29.06 10.61 19.64
CA MET A 64 -28.95 9.34 20.36
C MET A 64 -28.96 9.52 21.88
N ARG A 65 -28.28 10.53 22.43
CA ARG A 65 -28.32 10.86 23.87
C ARG A 65 -29.74 11.23 24.29
N SER A 66 -30.45 12.03 23.49
CA SER A 66 -31.84 12.40 23.72
C SER A 66 -32.76 11.17 23.70
N ARG A 67 -32.65 10.28 22.70
CA ARG A 67 -33.43 9.03 22.63
C ARG A 67 -33.12 8.03 23.74
N ARG A 68 -31.90 8.05 24.29
CA ARG A 68 -31.46 7.18 25.38
C ARG A 68 -31.67 7.79 26.77
N HIS A 69 -32.22 9.01 26.84
CA HIS A 69 -32.44 9.75 28.08
C HIS A 69 -31.17 9.88 28.95
N LEU A 70 -30.01 10.10 28.31
CA LEU A 70 -28.75 10.31 29.01
C LEU A 70 -28.63 11.77 29.49
N ASN A 71 -28.19 11.96 30.73
CA ASN A 71 -27.93 13.31 31.25
C ASN A 71 -26.65 13.88 30.63
N TYR A 72 -26.37 15.17 30.90
CA TYR A 72 -25.19 15.86 30.34
C TYR A 72 -23.86 15.24 30.80
N ASP A 73 -23.75 14.86 32.07
CA ASP A 73 -22.53 14.30 32.66
C ASP A 73 -22.38 12.78 32.49
N ASP A 74 -23.43 12.09 32.01
CA ASP A 74 -23.36 10.64 31.85
C ASP A 74 -22.44 10.26 30.68
N PRO A 75 -21.61 9.21 30.81
CA PRO A 75 -20.81 8.71 29.69
C PRO A 75 -21.71 8.11 28.60
N ASP A 76 -21.29 8.25 27.34
CA ASP A 76 -22.01 7.65 26.20
C ASP A 76 -22.06 6.13 26.33
N ASN A 77 -23.27 5.55 26.38
CA ASN A 77 -23.48 4.10 26.40
C ASN A 77 -23.59 3.48 24.99
N PHE A 78 -23.20 4.23 23.97
CA PHE A 78 -23.20 3.82 22.56
C PHE A 78 -21.90 4.26 21.88
N GLY A 79 -21.42 3.45 20.93
CA GLY A 79 -20.26 3.77 20.12
C GLY A 79 -20.67 4.39 18.78
N ILE A 80 -20.00 5.48 18.38
CA ILE A 80 -20.08 6.01 17.01
C ILE A 80 -18.81 5.58 16.28
N VAL A 81 -18.97 4.71 15.27
CA VAL A 81 -17.87 4.29 14.41
C VAL A 81 -17.95 5.05 13.10
N THR A 82 -16.95 5.89 12.82
CA THR A 82 -16.83 6.59 11.53
C THR A 82 -15.69 6.05 10.68
N SER A 83 -15.76 6.36 9.39
CA SER A 83 -14.66 6.11 8.45
C SER A 83 -13.35 6.74 8.91
N ASP A 84 -13.39 7.91 9.56
CA ASP A 84 -12.20 8.53 10.14
C ASP A 84 -11.60 7.73 11.30
N ALA A 85 -12.43 7.10 12.13
CA ALA A 85 -11.93 6.20 13.17
C ALA A 85 -11.21 4.98 12.56
N LEU A 86 -11.73 4.45 11.43
CA LEU A 86 -11.07 3.37 10.70
C LEU A 86 -9.77 3.83 10.03
N ASN A 87 -9.74 5.03 9.46
CA ASN A 87 -8.52 5.61 8.89
C ASN A 87 -7.47 5.88 9.97
N LYS A 88 -7.86 6.45 11.13
CA LYS A 88 -6.97 6.65 12.28
C LYS A 88 -6.42 5.34 12.81
N LEU A 89 -7.24 4.30 12.89
CA LEU A 89 -6.79 2.96 13.29
C LEU A 89 -5.79 2.39 12.28
N ARG A 90 -6.03 2.58 10.98
CA ARG A 90 -5.07 2.22 9.93
C ARG A 90 -3.76 2.99 10.08
N GLU A 91 -3.81 4.30 10.28
CA GLU A 91 -2.62 5.14 10.48
C GLU A 91 -1.85 4.76 11.75
N GLN A 92 -2.54 4.43 12.84
CA GLN A 92 -1.88 3.98 14.07
C GLN A 92 -1.16 2.65 13.89
N ILE A 93 -1.76 1.70 13.16
CA ILE A 93 -1.16 0.37 12.93
C ILE A 93 -0.05 0.45 11.87
N PHE A 94 -0.30 1.10 10.74
CA PHE A 94 0.57 1.04 9.56
C PHE A 94 1.39 2.30 9.31
N GLY A 95 1.06 3.44 9.94
CA GLY A 95 1.73 4.72 9.69
C GLY A 95 3.19 4.69 10.10
N THR A 96 3.49 4.26 11.33
CA THR A 96 4.87 4.13 11.82
C THR A 96 5.68 3.14 10.98
N ILE A 97 5.10 1.99 10.64
CA ILE A 97 5.73 0.98 9.78
C ILE A 97 6.05 1.57 8.41
N SER A 98 5.14 2.36 7.83
CA SER A 98 5.34 2.99 6.53
C SER A 98 6.48 4.01 6.55
N ILE A 99 6.57 4.85 7.59
CA ILE A 99 7.65 5.83 7.73
C ILE A 99 9.01 5.13 7.86
N VAL A 100 9.08 4.10 8.70
CA VAL A 100 10.32 3.32 8.88
C VAL A 100 10.69 2.60 7.59
N ALA A 101 9.72 1.99 6.89
CA ALA A 101 9.95 1.32 5.62
C ALA A 101 10.50 2.29 4.57
N ILE A 102 9.90 3.49 4.42
CA ILE A 102 10.40 4.52 3.52
C ILE A 102 11.83 4.92 3.89
N GLY A 103 12.13 5.10 5.18
CA GLY A 103 13.48 5.42 5.65
C GLY A 103 14.51 4.33 5.29
N VAL A 104 14.22 3.09 5.64
CA VAL A 104 15.12 1.94 5.34
C VAL A 104 15.29 1.76 3.84
N THR A 105 14.20 1.78 3.07
CA THR A 105 14.26 1.65 1.61
C THR A 105 15.07 2.79 0.99
N SER A 106 14.91 4.03 1.44
CA SER A 106 15.68 5.18 0.95
C SER A 106 17.18 5.03 1.21
N ILE A 107 17.56 4.58 2.41
CA ILE A 107 18.96 4.32 2.75
C ILE A 107 19.52 3.18 1.89
N SER A 108 18.79 2.06 1.75
CA SER A 108 19.19 0.95 0.88
C SER A 108 19.37 1.39 -0.57
N LEU A 109 18.54 2.31 -1.04
CA LEU A 109 18.62 2.89 -2.38
C LEU A 109 19.93 3.65 -2.60
N VAL A 110 20.29 4.51 -1.64
CA VAL A 110 21.54 5.29 -1.68
C VAL A 110 22.75 4.37 -1.60
N VAL A 111 22.75 3.40 -0.69
CA VAL A 111 23.83 2.41 -0.57
C VAL A 111 23.98 1.62 -1.87
N GLY A 112 22.88 1.16 -2.47
CA GLY A 112 22.89 0.49 -3.77
C GLY A 112 23.44 1.37 -4.89
N GLY A 113 23.06 2.65 -4.92
CA GLY A 113 23.60 3.63 -5.86
C GLY A 113 25.11 3.84 -5.72
N ILE A 114 25.62 3.94 -4.49
CA ILE A 114 27.06 4.04 -4.20
C ILE A 114 27.81 2.80 -4.68
N VAL A 115 27.23 1.60 -4.49
CA VAL A 115 27.81 0.35 -4.99
C VAL A 115 27.93 0.35 -6.51
N ILE A 116 26.86 0.75 -7.22
CA ILE A 116 26.87 0.88 -8.68
C ILE A 116 27.96 1.87 -9.12
N MET A 117 28.01 3.05 -8.49
CA MET A 117 29.02 4.07 -8.79
C MET A 117 30.45 3.52 -8.65
N ASN A 118 30.72 2.76 -7.58
CA ASN A 118 32.06 2.23 -7.33
C ASN A 118 32.47 1.17 -8.36
N ILE A 119 31.55 0.26 -8.70
CA ILE A 119 31.77 -0.73 -9.77
C ILE A 119 32.04 -0.03 -11.10
N MET A 120 31.27 1.01 -11.42
CA MET A 120 31.46 1.78 -12.66
C MET A 120 32.79 2.53 -12.68
N LEU A 121 33.22 3.13 -11.56
CA LEU A 121 34.52 3.80 -11.45
C LEU A 121 35.65 2.81 -11.75
N VAL A 122 35.63 1.64 -11.10
CA VAL A 122 36.63 0.58 -11.33
C VAL A 122 36.62 0.14 -12.80
N SER A 123 35.43 -0.12 -13.37
CA SER A 123 35.29 -0.54 -14.77
C SER A 123 35.84 0.49 -15.77
N VAL A 124 35.59 1.77 -15.53
CA VAL A 124 36.12 2.86 -16.37
C VAL A 124 37.64 2.92 -16.27
N THR A 125 38.20 2.76 -15.07
CA THR A 125 39.65 2.77 -14.86
C THR A 125 40.36 1.59 -15.56
N GLU A 126 39.78 0.40 -15.55
CA GLU A 126 40.31 -0.78 -16.24
C GLU A 126 40.25 -0.63 -17.76
N ARG A 127 39.18 -0.02 -18.30
CA ARG A 127 38.96 0.18 -19.74
C ARG A 127 39.57 1.48 -20.29
N THR A 128 40.39 2.20 -19.51
CA THR A 128 41.02 3.48 -19.91
C THR A 128 41.78 3.41 -21.24
N ARG A 129 42.52 2.31 -21.47
CA ARG A 129 43.30 2.11 -22.69
C ARG A 129 42.40 1.98 -23.92
N GLU A 130 41.28 1.29 -23.80
CA GLU A 130 40.29 1.13 -24.88
C GLU A 130 39.58 2.44 -25.20
N ILE A 131 39.21 3.21 -24.17
CA ILE A 131 38.63 4.55 -24.30
C ILE A 131 39.60 5.48 -25.05
N GLY A 132 40.89 5.43 -24.72
CA GLY A 132 41.93 6.21 -25.40
C GLY A 132 42.00 5.93 -26.91
N ILE A 133 41.93 4.65 -27.29
CA ILE A 133 41.94 4.22 -28.70
C ILE A 133 40.67 4.69 -29.42
N ARG A 134 39.50 4.65 -28.77
CA ARG A 134 38.26 5.15 -29.39
C ARG A 134 38.28 6.66 -29.59
N LYS A 135 38.81 7.42 -28.64
CA LYS A 135 38.95 8.87 -28.76
C LYS A 135 39.93 9.26 -29.88
N SER A 136 41.04 8.53 -30.06
CA SER A 136 41.98 8.82 -31.15
C SER A 136 41.41 8.51 -32.54
N LEU A 137 40.44 7.59 -32.63
CA LEU A 137 39.65 7.32 -33.84
C LEU A 137 38.48 8.29 -34.05
N GLY A 138 38.30 9.30 -33.19
CA GLY A 138 37.30 10.35 -33.35
C GLY A 138 36.01 10.18 -32.55
N ALA A 139 35.93 9.23 -31.62
CA ALA A 139 34.76 9.09 -30.75
C ALA A 139 34.56 10.33 -29.86
N ARG A 140 33.32 10.83 -29.78
CA ARG A 140 32.99 12.01 -28.96
C ARG A 140 32.86 11.60 -27.50
N ARG A 141 33.12 12.54 -26.57
CA ARG A 141 32.89 12.31 -25.12
C ARG A 141 31.47 11.79 -24.84
N THR A 142 30.48 12.30 -25.57
CA THR A 142 29.07 11.89 -25.47
C THR A 142 28.83 10.42 -25.79
N ASP A 143 29.60 9.83 -26.69
CA ASP A 143 29.40 8.43 -27.11
C ASP A 143 29.85 7.48 -25.99
N ILE A 144 30.95 7.85 -25.32
CA ILE A 144 31.50 7.12 -24.17
C ILE A 144 30.57 7.26 -22.97
N VAL A 145 30.12 8.48 -22.67
CA VAL A 145 29.18 8.75 -21.58
C VAL A 145 27.88 7.98 -21.78
N ARG A 146 27.32 7.97 -23.00
CA ARG A 146 26.10 7.19 -23.33
C ARG A 146 26.29 5.69 -23.16
N GLN A 147 27.46 5.15 -23.50
CA GLN A 147 27.74 3.73 -23.30
C GLN A 147 27.71 3.38 -21.81
N PHE A 148 28.43 4.13 -20.97
CA PHE A 148 28.50 3.87 -19.53
C PHE A 148 27.16 4.10 -18.83
N LEU A 149 26.42 5.13 -19.22
CA LEU A 149 25.04 5.37 -18.79
C LEU A 149 24.13 4.19 -19.13
N SER A 150 24.25 3.63 -20.33
CA SER A 150 23.45 2.48 -20.73
C SER A 150 23.83 1.22 -19.94
N GLU A 151 25.12 1.01 -19.65
CA GLU A 151 25.61 -0.12 -18.85
C GLU A 151 25.09 -0.03 -17.40
N SER A 152 25.20 1.14 -16.76
CA SER A 152 24.69 1.36 -15.41
C SER A 152 23.17 1.26 -15.31
N THR A 153 22.45 1.80 -16.31
CA THR A 153 20.98 1.75 -16.35
C THR A 153 20.50 0.30 -16.54
N VAL A 154 21.12 -0.46 -17.44
CA VAL A 154 20.79 -1.89 -17.65
C VAL A 154 21.08 -2.71 -16.39
N LEU A 155 22.22 -2.49 -15.73
CA LEU A 155 22.54 -3.16 -14.46
C LEU A 155 21.50 -2.84 -13.37
N SER A 156 21.11 -1.57 -13.24
CA SER A 156 20.09 -1.16 -12.27
C SER A 156 18.72 -1.78 -12.57
N LEU A 157 18.29 -1.78 -13.84
CA LEU A 157 17.03 -2.36 -14.27
C LEU A 157 17.00 -3.87 -14.07
N LEU A 158 18.09 -4.58 -14.37
CA LEU A 158 18.18 -6.02 -14.12
C LEU A 158 18.07 -6.32 -12.62
N GLY A 159 18.79 -5.57 -11.77
CA GLY A 159 18.65 -5.67 -10.32
C GLY A 159 17.23 -5.38 -9.84
N GLY A 160 16.59 -4.34 -10.40
CA GLY A 160 15.20 -3.98 -10.12
C GLY A 160 14.22 -5.09 -10.52
N CYS A 161 14.36 -5.68 -11.71
CA CYS A 161 13.54 -6.79 -12.18
C CYS A 161 13.70 -8.03 -11.29
N ILE A 162 14.93 -8.36 -10.89
CA ILE A 162 15.19 -9.46 -9.96
C ILE A 162 14.57 -9.16 -8.59
N GLY A 163 14.73 -7.94 -8.08
CA GLY A 163 14.12 -7.52 -6.82
C GLY A 163 12.59 -7.60 -6.85
N VAL A 164 11.96 -7.18 -7.95
CA VAL A 164 10.52 -7.32 -8.18
C VAL A 164 10.12 -8.80 -8.18
N ALA A 165 10.84 -9.65 -8.91
CA ALA A 165 10.54 -11.08 -8.95
C ALA A 165 10.61 -11.73 -7.55
N ILE A 166 11.63 -11.38 -6.77
CA ILE A 166 11.77 -11.82 -5.37
C ILE A 166 10.62 -11.28 -4.52
N ALA A 167 10.24 -10.01 -4.68
CA ALA A 167 9.13 -9.40 -3.94
C ALA A 167 7.79 -10.10 -4.23
N TYR A 168 7.51 -10.44 -5.48
CA TYR A 168 6.31 -11.23 -5.84
C TYR A 168 6.36 -12.64 -5.26
N GLY A 169 7.53 -13.28 -5.28
CA GLY A 169 7.72 -14.61 -4.69
C GLY A 169 7.47 -14.62 -3.18
N LEU A 170 8.10 -13.69 -2.45
CA LEU A 170 7.90 -13.50 -1.02
C LEU A 170 6.46 -13.07 -0.69
N GLY A 171 5.84 -12.24 -1.53
CA GLY A 171 4.45 -11.82 -1.38
C GLY A 171 3.49 -13.02 -1.42
N LYS A 172 3.62 -13.88 -2.45
CA LYS A 172 2.81 -15.11 -2.53
C LYS A 172 3.05 -16.06 -1.36
N LEU A 173 4.31 -16.20 -0.94
CA LEU A 173 4.66 -17.05 0.20
C LEU A 173 4.02 -16.52 1.49
N ALA A 174 4.01 -15.20 1.69
CA ALA A 174 3.32 -14.57 2.81
C ALA A 174 1.79 -14.75 2.74
N THR A 175 1.18 -14.69 1.54
CA THR A 175 -0.26 -14.99 1.37
C THR A 175 -0.58 -16.40 1.88
N VAL A 176 0.23 -17.39 1.48
CA VAL A 176 -0.01 -18.80 1.84
C VAL A 176 0.24 -19.08 3.31
N LEU A 177 1.25 -18.46 3.92
CA LEU A 177 1.60 -18.69 5.33
C LEU A 177 0.69 -17.95 6.32
N PHE A 178 0.22 -16.75 5.96
CA PHE A 178 -0.46 -15.85 6.89
C PHE A 178 -1.89 -15.47 6.49
N ASP A 179 -2.42 -15.99 5.37
CA ASP A 179 -3.75 -15.65 4.83
C ASP A 179 -3.98 -14.13 4.69
N LEU A 180 -2.89 -13.41 4.44
CA LEU A 180 -2.88 -11.97 4.24
C LEU A 180 -3.07 -11.65 2.75
N PRO A 181 -4.12 -10.87 2.38
CA PRO A 181 -4.30 -10.44 1.00
C PRO A 181 -3.18 -9.45 0.61
N THR A 182 -2.11 -9.97 0.01
CA THR A 182 -1.01 -9.15 -0.53
C THR A 182 -1.36 -8.71 -1.95
N ALA A 183 -1.85 -7.48 -2.08
CA ALA A 183 -2.01 -6.86 -3.40
C ALA A 183 -0.73 -6.13 -3.78
N LEU A 184 -0.11 -6.53 -4.91
CA LEU A 184 1.00 -5.83 -5.56
C LEU A 184 0.49 -5.25 -6.88
N PRO A 185 -0.03 -4.00 -6.89
CA PRO A 185 -0.59 -3.41 -8.09
C PRO A 185 0.51 -3.13 -9.11
N ILE A 186 0.24 -3.46 -10.37
CA ILE A 186 1.18 -3.29 -11.49
C ILE A 186 1.80 -1.88 -11.55
N LEU A 187 1.00 -0.85 -11.23
CA LEU A 187 1.43 0.54 -11.28
C LEU A 187 2.60 0.82 -10.31
N TRP A 188 2.55 0.29 -9.09
CA TRP A 188 3.62 0.49 -8.09
C TRP A 188 4.90 -0.25 -8.48
N THR A 189 4.77 -1.41 -9.14
CA THR A 189 5.91 -2.14 -9.70
C THR A 189 6.64 -1.32 -10.77
N PHE A 190 5.89 -0.67 -11.67
CA PHE A 190 6.48 0.22 -12.68
C PHE A 190 7.15 1.45 -12.05
N ILE A 191 6.55 2.05 -11.01
CA ILE A 191 7.18 3.15 -10.27
C ILE A 191 8.49 2.69 -9.65
N ALA A 192 8.52 1.51 -8.99
CA ALA A 192 9.73 0.98 -8.39
C ALA A 192 10.85 0.74 -9.42
N LEU A 193 10.52 0.19 -10.59
CA LEU A 193 11.47 0.01 -11.69
C LEU A 193 11.97 1.35 -12.25
N SER A 194 11.09 2.34 -12.38
CA SER A 194 11.46 3.69 -12.83
C SER A 194 12.42 4.36 -11.83
N VAL A 195 12.17 4.20 -10.53
CA VAL A 195 13.06 4.68 -9.48
C VAL A 195 14.41 3.97 -9.57
N SER A 196 14.42 2.64 -9.73
CA SER A 196 15.64 1.84 -9.93
C SER A 196 16.48 2.34 -11.10
N ALA A 197 15.86 2.54 -12.26
CA ALA A 197 16.52 3.09 -13.45
C ALA A 197 17.08 4.51 -13.21
N SER A 198 16.33 5.36 -12.50
CA SER A 198 16.76 6.72 -12.19
C SER A 198 18.04 6.76 -11.34
N ILE A 199 18.21 5.80 -10.42
CA ILE A 199 19.42 5.68 -9.60
C ILE A 199 20.60 5.22 -10.43
N GLY A 200 20.41 4.20 -11.28
CA GLY A 200 21.45 3.74 -12.20
C GLY A 200 21.94 4.84 -13.14
N LEU A 201 21.01 5.70 -13.57
CA LEU A 201 21.32 6.87 -14.36
C LEU A 201 22.07 7.93 -13.54
N PHE A 202 21.57 8.31 -12.36
CA PHE A 202 22.18 9.34 -11.51
C PHE A 202 23.60 8.98 -11.05
N PHE A 203 23.80 7.78 -10.52
CA PHE A 203 25.10 7.32 -10.05
C PHE A 203 26.05 6.88 -11.17
N GLY A 204 25.51 6.56 -12.36
CA GLY A 204 26.30 6.25 -13.55
C GLY A 204 26.91 7.48 -14.22
N ILE A 205 26.35 8.68 -14.04
CA ILE A 205 26.87 9.92 -14.65
C ILE A 205 28.24 10.31 -14.09
N TYR A 206 28.48 10.10 -12.80
CA TYR A 206 29.71 10.57 -12.15
C TYR A 206 31.00 9.94 -12.72
N PRO A 207 31.07 8.61 -12.95
CA PRO A 207 32.24 7.98 -13.56
C PRO A 207 32.27 7.99 -15.11
N ALA A 208 31.16 8.29 -15.78
CA ALA A 208 31.01 8.23 -17.25
C ALA A 208 31.68 9.39 -18.01
#